data_AF-A0A4U4EJM8-F1
#
_entry.id   AF-A0A4U4EJM8-F1
#
_cell.length_a   1.000
_cell.length_b   1.000
_cell.length_c   1.000
_cell.angle_alpha   90.00
_cell.angle_beta   90.00
_cell.angle_gamma   90.00
#
_symmetry.space_group_name_H-M   'P 1'
#
loop_
_entity.id
_entity.type
_entity.pdbx_description
1 polymer ?
#
loop_
_entity_poly.entity_id
_entity_poly.type
_entity_poly.pdbx_seq_one_letter_code
_entity_poly.pdbx_strand_id
1 'polypeptide(L)' 'MDKVYIDNNKRPEVVELPTYGEVKLIVKDGKVVKYDVITSHKISEK' A
#
# COMPACT_ATOMS: atom_id res chain seq x y z
N MET A 1 9.39 -7.51 5.38
CA MET A 1 8.06 -7.10 4.90
C MET A 1 8.25 -5.76 4.25
N ASP A 2 7.93 -5.69 2.96
CA ASP A 2 8.26 -4.53 2.14
C ASP A 2 7.35 -3.34 2.47
N LYS A 3 7.81 -2.12 2.20
CA LYS A 3 7.10 -0.89 2.57
C LYS A 3 7.13 0.10 1.42
N VAL A 4 6.03 0.82 1.24
CA VAL A 4 5.97 1.99 0.36
C VAL A 4 6.04 3.25 1.22
N TYR A 5 6.99 4.12 0.88
CA TYR A 5 7.15 5.42 1.51
C TYR A 5 6.57 6.48 0.58
N ILE A 6 5.57 7.19 1.07
CA ILE A 6 4.94 8.30 0.35
C ILE A 6 5.53 9.59 0.93
N ASP A 7 6.49 10.17 0.20
CA ASP A 7 7.07 11.46 0.58
C ASP A 7 6.14 12.60 0.17
N ASN A 8 5.79 13.44 1.14
CA ASN A 8 4.90 14.60 0.97
C ASN A 8 5.56 15.91 1.43
N ASN A 9 6.90 15.95 1.48
CA ASN A 9 7.72 17.08 1.94
C ASN A 9 7.49 17.50 3.40
N LYS A 10 6.73 16.73 4.18
CA LYS A 10 6.53 16.95 5.63
C LYS A 10 7.08 15.78 6.42
N ARG A 11 6.35 14.67 6.41
CA ARG A 11 6.70 13.43 7.08
C ARG A 11 6.27 12.29 6.16
N PRO A 12 7.19 11.38 5.79
CA PRO A 12 6.85 10.25 4.96
C PRO A 12 5.74 9.43 5.60
N GLU A 13 4.67 9.20 4.84
CA GLU A 13 3.64 8.24 5.21
C GLU A 13 4.11 6.85 4.78
N VAL A 14 3.97 5.87 5.66
CA VAL A 14 4.49 4.51 5.45
C VAL A 14 3.31 3.56 5.31
N VAL A 15 3.22 2.90 4.16
CA VAL A 15 2.23 1.85 3.91
C VAL A 15 2.95 0.52 3.88
N GLU A 16 2.56 -0.40 4.77
CA GLU A 16 3.12 -1.74 4.81
C GLU A 16 2.53 -2.59 3.69
N LEU A 17 3.37 -3.26 2.92
CA LEU A 17 2.93 -4.15 1.85
C LEU A 17 2.53 -5.51 2.44
N PRO A 18 1.37 -6.05 2.06
CA PRO A 18 1.00 -7.39 2.47
C PRO A 18 1.92 -8.40 1.77
N THR A 19 2.18 -9.53 2.42
CA THR A 19 2.98 -10.62 1.82
C THR A 19 2.38 -11.11 0.50
N TYR A 20 1.04 -11.17 0.41
CA TYR A 20 0.28 -11.37 -0.81
C TYR A 20 -0.96 -10.48 -0.77
N GLY A 21 -1.27 -9.82 -1.87
CA GLY A 21 -2.41 -8.91 -1.93
C GLY A 21 -2.19 -7.73 -2.87
N GLU A 22 -3.01 -6.71 -2.68
CA GLU A 22 -2.98 -5.46 -3.42
C GLU A 22 -2.92 -4.27 -2.46
N VAL A 23 -2.21 -3.22 -2.87
CA VAL A 23 -2.29 -1.90 -2.26
C VAL A 23 -2.77 -0.92 -3.31
N LYS A 24 -3.91 -0.26 -3.06
CA LYS A 24 -4.47 0.76 -3.94
C LYS A 24 -4.25 2.13 -3.32
N LEU A 25 -3.55 2.99 -4.04
CA LEU A 25 -3.32 4.39 -3.65
C LEU A 25 -4.28 5.29 -4.44
N ILE A 26 -5.02 6.14 -3.74
CA ILE A 26 -5.89 7.15 -4.35
C ILE A 26 -5.16 8.49 -4.30
N VAL A 27 -4.76 8.98 -5.47
CA VAL A 27 -4.05 10.25 -5.64
C VAL A 27 -5.01 11.31 -6.17
N LYS A 28 -5.06 12.46 -5.49
CA LYS A 28 -5.83 13.64 -5.90
C LYS A 28 -4.95 14.88 -5.71
N ASP A 29 -4.92 15.77 -6.70
CA ASP A 29 -4.16 17.02 -6.68
C ASP A 29 -2.66 16.81 -6.31
N GLY A 30 -2.07 15.73 -6.85
CA GLY A 30 -0.67 15.37 -6.59
C GLY A 30 -0.39 14.82 -5.18
N LYS A 31 -1.43 14.53 -4.38
CA LYS A 31 -1.31 14.01 -3.01
C LYS A 31 -2.07 12.69 -2.86
N VAL A 32 -1.52 11.76 -2.09
CA VAL A 32 -2.27 10.58 -1.65
C VAL A 32 -3.29 11.02 -0.62
N VAL A 33 -4.57 10.74 -0.85
CA VAL A 33 -5.68 11.12 0.05
C VAL A 33 -6.28 9.91 0.75
N LYS A 34 -6.03 8.71 0.23
CA LYS A 34 -6.48 7.44 0.80
C LYS A 34 -5.62 6.31 0.24
N TYR A 35 -5.48 5.26 1.02
CA TYR A 35 -5.03 3.96 0.52
C TYR A 35 -5.94 2.86 1.06
N ASP A 36 -6.02 1.76 0.32
CA ASP A 36 -6.70 0.53 0.72
C ASP A 36 -5.73 -0.64 0.55
N VAL A 37 -5.68 -1.53 1.54
CA VAL A 37 -4.87 -2.75 1.52
C VAL A 37 -5.80 -3.96 1.48
N ILE A 38 -5.65 -4.79 0.45
CA ILE A 38 -6.40 -6.03 0.30
C ILE A 38 -5.41 -7.17 0.46
N THR A 39 -5.50 -7.91 1.56
CA THR A 39 -4.66 -9.09 1.78
C THR A 39 -5.25 -10.29 1.06
N SER A 40 -4.41 -11.05 0.36
CA SER A 40 -4.78 -12.34 -0.23
C SER A 40 -3.92 -13.46 0.34
N HIS A 41 -4.28 -14.69 0.00
CA HIS A 41 -3.54 -15.88 0.39
C HIS A 41 -3.33 -16.75 -0.84
N LYS A 42 -2.16 -17.41 -0.92
CA LYS A 42 -1.95 -18.45 -1.92
C LYS A 42 -2.95 -19.57 -1.65
N ILE A 43 -3.74 -19.94 -2.66
CA ILE A 43 -4.43 -21.21 -2.64
C ILE A 43 -3.33 -22.26 -2.76
N SER A 44 -3.13 -23.05 -1.70
CA SER A 44 -2.25 -24.22 -1.76
C SER A 44 -2.89 -25.19 -2.74
N GLU A 45 -2.37 -25.26 -3.97
CA GLU A 45 -2.67 -26.38 -4.87
C GLU A 45 -2.18 -27.64 -4.16
N LYS A 46 -3.08 -28.59 -3.96
CA LYS A 46 -2.82 -29.88 -3.34
C LYS A 46 -3.08 -30.96 -4.37
#